data_AF-A0A4Y2GCU1-F1
#
_entry.id   AF-A0A4Y2GCU1-F1
#
_cell.length_a   1.000
_cell.length_b   1.000
_cell.length_c   1.000
_cell.angle_alpha   90.00
_cell.angle_beta   90.00
_cell.angle_gamma   90.00
#
_symmetry.space_group_name_H-M   'P 1'
#
loop_
_entity.id
_entity.type
_entity.pdbx_description
1 polymer ?
#
loop_
_entity_poly.entity_id
_entity_poly.type
_entity_poly.pdbx_seq_one_letter_code
_entity_poly.pdbx_strand_id
1 'polypeptide(L)'
;MSEATPKGKGLTPYQGNRRCFGEYRCPKCNRKWMSGNSWANMGQECTNCRINVYPHEQRPLNKPGGLDVSDENKEHPRHLCEKCKKLGYNCRDVRRW
;
A
#
# COMPACT_ATOMS: atom_id res chain seq x y z
N MET A 1 6.90 -0.42 24.64
CA MET A 1 7.55 -0.61 23.33
C MET A 1 6.59 -1.43 22.49
N SER A 2 5.88 -0.81 21.53
CA SER A 2 4.87 -1.51 20.74
C SER A 2 5.52 -2.24 19.56
N GLU A 3 6.09 -3.41 19.84
CA GLU A 3 6.47 -4.40 18.83
C GLU A 3 5.20 -5.09 18.32
N ALA A 4 4.61 -4.55 17.26
CA ALA A 4 3.54 -5.21 16.54
C ALA A 4 4.10 -5.82 15.26
N THR A 5 4.77 -6.97 15.36
CA THR A 5 4.79 -7.91 14.23
C THR A 5 4.86 -9.35 14.74
N PRO A 6 3.77 -10.13 14.60
CA PRO A 6 3.97 -11.44 14.01
C PRO A 6 2.81 -11.89 13.09
N LYS A 7 3.15 -12.26 11.85
CA LYS A 7 2.78 -13.52 11.14
C LYS A 7 2.75 -13.33 9.61
N GLY A 8 3.90 -13.53 8.98
CA GLY A 8 4.10 -13.68 7.54
C GLY A 8 5.57 -13.45 7.21
N LYS A 9 6.20 -14.31 6.41
CA LYS A 9 7.64 -14.24 6.05
C LYS A 9 8.02 -13.03 5.16
N GLY A 10 7.25 -11.95 5.17
CA GLY A 10 7.39 -10.82 4.24
C GLY A 10 7.40 -9.46 4.92
N LEU A 11 7.73 -8.43 4.14
CA LEU A 11 7.89 -7.03 4.59
C LEU A 11 6.56 -6.34 4.92
N THR A 12 5.43 -6.98 4.62
CA THR A 12 4.09 -6.41 4.79
C THR A 12 3.10 -7.47 5.33
N PRO A 13 2.05 -7.09 6.06
CA PRO A 13 1.08 -8.05 6.61
C PRO A 13 0.37 -8.91 5.54
N TYR A 14 -0.01 -8.33 4.40
CA TYR A 14 -0.62 -9.05 3.28
C TYR A 14 0.47 -9.67 2.40
N GLN A 15 0.30 -10.95 2.06
CA GLN A 15 1.21 -11.74 1.21
C GLN A 15 0.55 -12.30 -0.04
N GLY A 16 -0.67 -11.85 -0.38
CA GLY A 16 -1.37 -12.28 -1.58
C GLY A 16 -0.91 -11.57 -2.85
N ASN A 17 -1.52 -11.93 -3.97
CA ASN A 17 -1.11 -11.46 -5.29
C ASN A 17 -1.97 -10.32 -5.85
N ARG A 18 -2.99 -9.81 -5.14
CA ARG A 18 -3.87 -8.72 -5.62
C ARG A 18 -3.55 -7.40 -4.94
N ARG A 19 -4.11 -6.30 -5.47
CA ARG A 19 -4.12 -5.01 -4.76
C ARG A 19 -4.99 -5.10 -3.52
N CYS A 20 -4.58 -4.38 -2.49
CA CYS A 20 -5.32 -4.23 -1.24
C CYS A 20 -5.27 -2.76 -0.78
N PHE A 21 -6.12 -2.41 0.18
CA PHE A 21 -5.91 -1.19 0.96
C PHE A 21 -4.72 -1.40 1.88
N GLY A 22 -3.89 -0.37 2.01
CA GLY A 22 -2.81 -0.32 2.99
C GLY A 22 -2.88 0.95 3.82
N GLU A 23 -2.63 0.82 5.12
CA GLU A 23 -2.46 1.92 6.07
C GLU A 23 -0.97 2.15 6.28
N TYR A 24 -0.52 3.39 6.16
CA TYR A 24 0.89 3.76 6.23
C TYR A 24 1.13 4.76 7.35
N ARG A 25 2.31 4.65 7.97
CA ARG A 25 2.80 5.63 8.95
C ARG A 25 4.29 5.84 8.71
N CYS A 26 4.68 7.06 8.35
CA CYS A 26 6.08 7.39 8.16
C CYS A 26 6.81 7.35 9.52
N PRO A 27 7.90 6.56 9.67
CA PRO A 27 8.64 6.49 10.93
C PRO A 27 9.43 7.77 11.22
N LYS A 28 9.69 8.62 10.21
CA LYS A 28 10.44 9.87 10.38
C LYS A 28 9.55 11.07 10.78
N CYS A 29 8.42 11.27 10.09
CA CYS A 29 7.55 12.44 10.33
C CYS A 29 6.19 12.09 10.92
N ASN A 30 5.92 10.82 11.23
CA ASN A 30 4.65 10.33 11.79
C ASN A 30 3.40 10.57 10.94
N ARG A 31 3.53 11.13 9.73
CA ARG A 31 2.41 11.30 8.77
C ARG A 31 1.79 9.93 8.50
N LYS A 32 0.45 9.90 8.52
CA LYS A 32 -0.34 8.72 8.14
C LYS A 32 -1.04 8.95 6.82
N TRP A 33 -1.22 7.89 6.04
CA TRP A 33 -2.02 7.91 4.82
C TRP A 33 -2.55 6.53 4.48
N MET A 34 -3.57 6.52 3.63
CA MET A 34 -4.25 5.33 3.14
C MET A 34 -4.05 5.21 1.63
N SER A 35 -3.98 3.98 1.11
CA SER A 35 -3.88 3.77 -0.33
C SER A 35 -4.51 2.44 -0.77
N GLY A 36 -5.37 2.47 -1.79
CA GLY A 36 -5.91 1.28 -2.47
C GLY A 36 -4.95 0.65 -3.50
N ASN A 37 -3.70 1.11 -3.54
CA ASN A 37 -2.64 0.60 -4.42
C ASN A 37 -1.52 -0.04 -3.59
N SER A 38 -1.90 -0.73 -2.50
CA SER A 38 -0.97 -1.50 -1.67
C SER A 38 -0.80 -2.90 -2.24
N TRP A 39 0.41 -3.44 -2.10
CA TRP A 39 0.79 -4.77 -2.59
C TRP A 39 1.61 -5.49 -1.53
N ALA A 40 1.62 -6.82 -1.60
CA ALA A 40 2.53 -7.63 -0.80
C ALA A 40 3.99 -7.23 -1.06
N ASN A 41 4.75 -7.04 0.02
CA ASN A 41 6.19 -6.74 0.01
C ASN A 41 6.58 -5.45 -0.74
N MET A 42 5.67 -4.47 -0.79
CA MET A 42 5.90 -3.19 -1.45
C MET A 42 5.45 -2.01 -0.57
N GLY A 43 6.23 -0.95 -0.57
CA GLY A 43 5.98 0.29 0.14
C GLY A 43 5.49 1.43 -0.74
N GLN A 44 5.28 2.57 -0.08
CA GLN A 44 5.04 3.86 -0.72
C GLN A 44 5.99 4.90 -0.11
N GLU A 45 6.48 5.78 -0.97
CA GLU A 45 7.34 6.87 -0.58
C GLU A 45 6.55 7.93 0.18
N CYS A 46 7.06 8.31 1.36
CA CYS A 46 6.53 9.45 2.09
C CYS A 46 6.79 10.74 1.31
N THR A 47 5.74 11.51 1.00
CA THR A 47 5.86 12.77 0.25
C THR A 47 6.79 13.80 0.89
N ASN A 48 6.88 13.80 2.23
CA ASN A 48 7.74 14.71 2.99
C ASN A 48 9.17 14.18 3.12
N CYS A 49 9.33 12.94 3.62
CA CYS A 49 10.64 12.40 3.99
C CYS A 49 11.37 11.66 2.86
N ARG A 50 10.68 11.39 1.74
CA ARG A 50 11.23 10.68 0.57
C ARG A 50 11.81 9.29 0.89
N ILE A 51 11.37 8.67 1.98
CA ILE A 51 11.71 7.28 2.35
C ILE A 51 10.61 6.32 1.94
N ASN A 52 10.96 5.08 1.59
CA ASN A 52 10.00 4.02 1.36
C ASN A 52 9.40 3.55 2.69
N VAL A 53 8.07 3.51 2.76
CA VAL A 53 7.33 3.12 3.96
C VAL A 53 6.44 1.94 3.61
N TYR A 54 6.61 0.84 4.34
CA TYR A 54 5.73 -0.33 4.23
C TYR A 54 4.43 -0.10 5.00
N PRO A 55 3.29 -0.61 4.49
CA PRO A 55 2.04 -0.53 5.22
C PRO A 55 2.13 -1.35 6.51
N HIS A 56 1.59 -0.82 7.59
CA HIS A 56 1.49 -1.53 8.88
C HIS A 56 0.22 -2.35 8.99
N GLU A 57 -0.80 -2.02 8.20
CA GLU A 57 -2.04 -2.78 8.08
C GLU A 57 -2.44 -2.86 6.61
N GLN A 58 -2.98 -4.01 6.20
CA GLN A 58 -3.48 -4.23 4.84
C GLN A 58 -4.80 -4.99 4.88
N ARG A 59 -5.80 -4.52 4.13
CA ARG A 59 -7.13 -5.13 4.05
C ARG A 59 -7.59 -5.28 2.60
N PRO A 60 -8.39 -6.32 2.26
CA PRO A 60 -8.93 -6.48 0.91
C PRO A 60 -9.61 -5.21 0.40
N LEU A 61 -9.54 -4.96 -0.91
CA LEU A 61 -10.27 -3.85 -1.55
C LEU A 61 -11.80 -4.04 -1.48
N ASN A 62 -12.26 -5.29 -1.29
CA ASN A 62 -13.68 -5.61 -1.25
C ASN A 62 -14.30 -5.20 0.09
N LYS A 63 -15.34 -4.35 0.07
CA LYS A 63 -16.23 -4.17 1.21
C LYS A 63 -17.60 -4.79 0.92
N PRO A 64 -18.17 -5.58 1.86
CA PRO A 64 -19.60 -5.82 1.85
C PRO A 64 -20.33 -4.49 2.12
N GLY A 65 -21.21 -4.06 1.21
CA GLY A 65 -22.13 -2.93 1.43
C GLY A 65 -21.75 -1.56 0.85
N GLY A 66 -20.72 -1.43 0.00
CA GLY A 66 -20.52 -0.22 -0.81
C GLY A 66 -20.02 1.04 -0.08
N LEU A 67 -19.58 0.93 1.18
CA LEU A 67 -19.14 2.07 2.01
C LEU A 67 -17.63 2.41 1.90
N ASP A 68 -16.87 1.85 0.95
CA ASP A 68 -15.52 2.35 0.63
C ASP A 68 -15.57 3.19 -0.64
N VAL A 69 -15.52 4.50 -0.46
CA VAL A 69 -15.53 5.50 -1.53
C VAL A 69 -14.12 5.83 -2.00
N SER A 70 -13.20 4.84 -2.03
CA SER A 70 -11.90 5.09 -2.62
C SER A 70 -12.08 5.40 -4.10
N ASP A 71 -11.97 6.67 -4.46
CA ASP A 71 -12.11 7.13 -5.84
C ASP A 71 -11.08 6.41 -6.72
N GLU A 72 -11.57 5.45 -7.51
CA GLU A 72 -10.75 4.67 -8.43
C GLU A 72 -10.19 5.54 -9.56
N ASN A 73 -10.83 6.67 -9.86
CA ASN A 73 -10.38 7.64 -10.84
C ASN A 73 -9.30 8.57 -10.28
N LYS A 74 -9.15 8.68 -8.96
CA LYS A 74 -8.09 9.48 -8.36
C LYS A 74 -6.74 9.05 -8.91
N GLU A 75 -5.96 10.03 -9.38
CA GLU A 75 -4.65 9.80 -9.96
C GLU A 75 -3.79 8.97 -9.00
N HIS A 76 -3.25 7.87 -9.52
CA HIS A 76 -2.32 7.04 -8.77
C HIS A 76 -0.93 7.68 -8.84
N PRO A 77 -0.34 8.16 -7.72
CA PRO A 77 0.99 8.76 -7.74
C PRO A 77 2.06 7.67 -7.95
N ARG A 78 2.26 7.28 -9.22
CA ARG A 78 3.17 6.20 -9.63
C ARG A 78 4.60 6.43 -9.13
N HIS A 79 5.04 7.69 -9.10
CA HIS A 79 6.36 8.10 -8.64
C HIS A 79 6.57 7.89 -7.13
N LEU A 80 5.52 7.63 -6.34
CA LEU A 80 5.62 7.28 -4.92
C LEU A 80 5.43 5.78 -4.68
N CYS A 81 4.93 5.02 -5.66
CA CYS A 81 4.59 3.61 -5.47
C CYS A 81 5.78 2.71 -5.80
N GLU A 82 6.28 1.93 -4.84
CA GLU A 82 7.40 1.01 -5.07
C GLU A 82 7.08 -0.02 -6.17
N LYS A 83 5.83 -0.51 -6.20
CA LYS A 83 5.38 -1.45 -7.24
C LYS A 83 5.45 -0.83 -8.63
N CYS A 84 4.99 0.41 -8.81
CA CYS A 84 5.07 1.10 -10.09
C CYS A 84 6.52 1.36 -10.52
N LYS A 85 7.38 1.79 -9.58
CA LYS A 85 8.81 1.98 -9.84
C LYS A 85 9.46 0.68 -10.33
N LYS A 86 9.17 -0.45 -9.69
CA LYS A 86 9.67 -1.77 -10.08
C LYS A 86 9.13 -2.28 -11.41
N LEU A 87 7.87 -1.96 -11.74
CA LEU A 87 7.24 -2.39 -13.00
C LEU A 87 7.63 -1.50 -14.19
N GLY A 88 7.93 -0.23 -13.97
CA GLY A 88 8.06 0.77 -15.04
C GLY A 88 6.71 1.32 -15.55
N TYR A 89 5.58 0.70 -15.20
CA TYR A 89 4.23 1.13 -15.59
C TYR A 89 3.25 1.22 -14.40
N ASN A 90 1.99 1.60 -14.64
CA ASN A 90 0.99 1.78 -13.59
C ASN A 90 0.57 0.41 -13.00
N CYS A 91 0.68 0.25 -11.69
CA CYS A 91 0.35 -1.01 -11.03
C CYS A 91 -1.15 -1.34 -11.08
N ARG A 92 -2.04 -0.39 -11.38
CA ARG A 92 -3.47 -0.65 -11.60
C ARG A 92 -3.73 -1.54 -12.84
N ASP A 93 -2.83 -1.50 -13.82
CA ASP A 93 -2.96 -2.26 -15.07
C ASP A 93 -2.50 -3.73 -14.92
N VAL A 94 -1.96 -4.09 -13.75
CA VAL A 94 -1.53 -5.45 -13.46
C VAL A 94 -2.76 -6.35 -13.38
N ARG A 95 -3.02 -7.08 -14.45
CA ARG A 95 -3.98 -8.20 -14.45
C ARG A 95 -3.33 -9.40 -13.77
N ARG A 96 -3.87 -9.81 -12.62
CA ARG A 96 -3.49 -11.05 -11.93
C ARG A 96 -4.68 -12.00 -12.01
N TRP A 97 -4.53 -13.04 -12.84
CA TRP A 97 -5.44 -14.18 -12.89
C TRP A 97 -5.33 -14.96 -11.58
#